data_AF-A0A699XP77-F1
#
_entry.id   AF-A0A699XP77-F1
#
_cell.length_a   1.000
_cell.length_b   1.000
_cell.length_c   1.000
_cell.angle_alpha   90.00
_cell.angle_beta   90.00
_cell.angle_gamma   90.00
#
_symmetry.space_group_name_H-M   'P 1'
#
loop_
_entity.id
_entity.type
_entity.pdbx_description
1 polymer ?
#
loop_
_entity_poly.entity_id
_entity_poly.type
_entity_poly.pdbx_seq_one_letter_code
_entity_poly.pdbx_strand_id
1 'polypeptide(L)'
;VPVGTAAKVRAEVESALDKRSADVEFDVASNPEFLKEGAAIDDFLKPDRIVVGISSERAEEVIRRLYKPFLLNGHPIIFMDI
;
A
#
# COMPACT_ATOMS: atom_id res chain seq x y z
N VAL A 1 -11.47 -1.23 2.19
CA VAL A 1 -11.81 -1.35 3.63
C VAL A 1 -12.38 -0.03 4.13
N PRO A 2 -13.14 0.01 5.24
CA PRO A 2 -13.60 1.27 5.82
C PRO A 2 -12.44 2.21 6.19
N VAL A 3 -12.71 3.52 6.21
CA VAL A 3 -11.74 4.54 6.66
C VAL A 3 -11.33 4.25 8.10
N GLY A 4 -10.04 4.40 8.41
CA GLY A 4 -9.47 4.14 9.73
C GLY A 4 -9.08 2.67 10.00
N THR A 5 -9.29 1.75 9.05
CA THR A 5 -8.82 0.35 9.20
C THR A 5 -7.30 0.28 9.34
N ALA A 6 -6.53 1.13 8.66
CA ALA A 6 -5.07 1.15 8.76
C ALA A 6 -4.59 1.41 10.20
N ALA A 7 -5.24 2.33 10.93
CA ALA A 7 -4.92 2.59 12.34
C ALA A 7 -5.19 1.36 13.23
N LYS A 8 -6.28 0.62 12.97
CA LYS A 8 -6.58 -0.63 13.69
C LYS A 8 -5.54 -1.71 13.41
N VAL A 9 -5.10 -1.82 12.15
CA VAL A 9 -4.04 -2.77 11.76
C VAL A 9 -2.72 -2.43 12.45
N ARG A 10 -2.32 -1.15 12.46
CA ARG A 10 -1.10 -0.70 13.15
C ARG A 10 -1.15 -1.06 14.64
N ALA A 11 -2.24 -0.73 15.32
CA ALA A 11 -2.42 -1.03 16.75
C ALA A 11 -2.35 -2.53 17.07
N GLU A 12 -2.90 -3.39 16.20
CA GLU A 12 -2.82 -4.84 16.40
C GLU A 12 -1.40 -5.38 16.21
N VAL A 13 -0.65 -4.85 15.23
CA VAL A 13 0.76 -5.21 15.02
C VAL A 13 1.62 -4.76 16.20
N GLU A 14 1.44 -3.53 16.69
CA GLU A 14 2.11 -3.02 17.90
C GLU A 14 1.81 -3.90 19.11
N SER A 15 0.53 -4.21 19.36
CA SER A 15 0.12 -5.10 20.45
C SER A 15 0.80 -6.48 20.37
N ALA A 16 0.96 -7.03 19.16
CA ALA A 16 1.63 -8.31 18.95
C ALA A 16 3.14 -8.24 19.20
N LEU A 17 3.79 -7.13 18.86
CA LEU A 17 5.21 -6.89 19.13
C LEU A 17 5.48 -6.71 20.64
N ASP A 18 4.63 -5.94 21.33
CA ASP A 18 4.71 -5.72 22.77
C ASP A 18 4.62 -7.03 23.55
N LYS A 19 3.64 -7.89 23.21
CA LYS A 19 3.48 -9.23 23.82
C LYS A 19 4.71 -10.12 23.65
N ARG A 20 5.53 -9.86 22.63
CA ARG A 20 6.75 -10.61 22.32
C ARG A 20 8.01 -9.92 22.84
N SER A 21 7.88 -8.73 23.43
CA SER A 21 9.00 -7.86 23.79
C SER A 21 9.97 -7.66 22.61
N ALA A 22 9.42 -7.54 21.40
CA ALA A 22 10.18 -7.40 20.18
C ALA A 22 10.15 -5.94 19.70
N ASP A 23 11.33 -5.38 19.43
CA ASP A 23 11.48 -4.05 18.85
C ASP A 23 11.75 -4.18 17.35
N VAL A 24 10.70 -4.01 16.55
CA VAL A 24 10.75 -4.14 15.10
C VAL A 24 9.98 -2.99 14.48
N GLU A 25 10.70 -2.14 13.73
CA GLU A 25 10.08 -1.06 12.98
C GLU A 25 9.26 -1.58 11.80
N PHE A 26 8.07 -1.01 11.58
CA PHE A 26 7.21 -1.36 10.45
C PHE A 26 6.40 -0.15 9.96
N ASP A 27 5.88 -0.25 8.74
CA ASP A 27 4.94 0.70 8.16
C ASP A 27 3.64 0.00 7.80
N VAL A 28 2.54 0.77 7.78
CA VAL A 28 1.25 0.33 7.23
C VAL A 28 0.96 1.22 6.03
N ALA A 29 0.67 0.59 4.89
CA ALA A 29 0.27 1.25 3.65
C ALA A 29 -1.12 0.75 3.23
N SER A 30 -1.92 1.63 2.62
CA SER A 30 -3.22 1.29 2.03
C SER A 30 -3.10 1.38 0.52
N ASN A 31 -3.33 0.28 -0.18
CA ASN A 31 -3.21 0.20 -1.63
C ASN A 31 -4.48 -0.45 -2.19
N PRO A 32 -5.58 0.32 -2.33
CA PRO A 32 -6.84 -0.20 -2.85
C PRO A 32 -6.70 -0.72 -4.28
N GLU A 33 -7.52 -1.70 -4.60
CA GLU A 33 -7.54 -2.36 -5.91
C GLU A 33 -8.82 -2.00 -6.70
N PHE A 34 -8.70 -1.92 -8.02
CA PHE A 34 -9.73 -1.51 -8.97
C PHE A 34 -9.97 -2.52 -10.11
N LEU A 35 -9.42 -3.74 -10.04
CA LEU A 35 -9.59 -4.77 -11.07
C LEU A 35 -11.07 -5.15 -11.28
N LYS A 36 -11.41 -5.44 -12.52
CA LYS A 36 -12.68 -6.03 -12.91
C LYS A 36 -12.56 -7.55 -13.01
N GLU A 37 -13.58 -8.26 -12.57
CA GLU A 37 -13.69 -9.70 -12.79
C GLU A 37 -13.67 -10.02 -14.29
N GLY A 38 -12.92 -11.05 -14.68
CA GLY A 38 -12.71 -11.43 -16.09
C GLY A 38 -11.63 -10.64 -16.84
N ALA A 39 -11.09 -9.56 -16.28
CA ALA A 39 -10.02 -8.74 -16.88
C ALA A 39 -8.86 -8.43 -15.92
N ALA A 40 -8.80 -9.11 -14.77
CA ALA A 40 -7.90 -8.77 -13.66
C ALA A 40 -6.42 -8.69 -14.03
N ILE A 41 -5.93 -9.59 -14.89
CA ILE A 41 -4.52 -9.57 -15.33
C ILE A 41 -4.22 -8.32 -16.16
N ASP A 42 -5.08 -8.01 -17.14
CA ASP A 42 -4.90 -6.84 -18.01
C ASP A 42 -5.04 -5.53 -17.22
N ASP A 43 -6.04 -5.45 -16.33
CA ASP A 43 -6.26 -4.29 -15.46
C ASP A 43 -5.07 -4.05 -14.51
N PHE A 44 -4.46 -5.12 -13.98
CA PHE A 44 -3.31 -5.00 -13.09
C PHE A 44 -2.03 -4.59 -13.82
N LEU A 45 -1.81 -5.11 -15.03
CA LEU A 45 -0.62 -4.80 -15.83
C LEU A 45 -0.70 -3.42 -16.51
N LYS A 46 -1.91 -2.88 -16.70
CA LYS A 46 -2.17 -1.58 -17.35
C LYS A 46 -3.21 -0.77 -16.55
N PRO A 47 -2.91 -0.40 -15.30
CA PRO A 47 -3.86 0.31 -14.47
C PRO A 47 -3.99 1.76 -14.94
N ASP A 48 -5.21 2.33 -14.91
CA ASP A 48 -5.40 3.77 -15.20
C ASP A 48 -4.59 4.66 -14.25
N ARG A 49 -4.53 4.25 -12.97
CA ARG A 49 -3.80 4.88 -11.87
C ARG A 49 -3.59 3.87 -10.74
N ILE A 50 -2.58 4.10 -9.92
CA ILE A 50 -2.35 3.37 -8.67
C ILE A 50 -2.50 4.37 -7.53
N VAL A 51 -3.30 4.05 -6.52
CA VAL A 51 -3.55 4.92 -5.36
C VAL A 51 -2.92 4.28 -4.14
N VAL A 52 -2.09 5.03 -3.41
CA VAL A 52 -1.42 4.52 -2.22
C VAL A 52 -1.49 5.53 -1.09
N GLY A 53 -2.15 5.15 0.00
CA GLY A 53 -2.11 5.85 1.28
C GLY A 53 -0.88 5.41 2.07
N ILE A 54 -0.06 6.36 2.52
CA ILE A 54 1.16 6.13 3.31
C ILE A 54 1.37 7.24 4.35
N SER A 55 2.18 6.97 5.37
CA SER A 55 2.54 7.95 6.41
C SER A 55 4.05 8.16 6.59
N SER A 56 4.90 7.60 5.71
CA SER A 56 6.35 7.69 5.82
C SER A 56 7.04 7.71 4.45
N GLU A 57 8.18 8.39 4.37
CA GLU A 57 9.02 8.44 3.16
C GLU A 57 9.56 7.03 2.81
N ARG A 58 9.92 6.23 3.83
CA ARG A 58 10.37 4.84 3.65
C ARG A 58 9.32 3.99 2.92
N ALA A 59 8.05 4.10 3.31
CA ALA A 59 6.97 3.40 2.64
C ALA A 59 6.80 3.86 1.19
N GLU A 60 6.92 5.18 0.93
CA GLU A 60 6.88 5.73 -0.42
C GLU A 60 7.96 5.12 -1.32
N GLU A 61 9.21 5.12 -0.85
CA GLU A 61 10.36 4.58 -1.61
C GLU A 61 10.18 3.10 -1.95
N VAL A 62 9.72 2.30 -0.98
CA VAL A 62 9.44 0.88 -1.16
C VAL A 62 8.38 0.66 -2.24
N ILE A 63 7.28 1.44 -2.19
CA ILE A 63 6.18 1.34 -3.14
C ILE A 63 6.59 1.82 -4.54
N ARG A 64 7.35 2.93 -4.64
CA ARG A 64 7.89 3.41 -5.91
C ARG A 64 8.77 2.36 -6.56
N ARG A 65 9.64 1.70 -5.79
CA ARG A 65 10.49 0.61 -6.29
C ARG A 65 9.68 -0.60 -6.73
N LEU A 66 8.65 -0.96 -5.98
CA LEU A 66 7.74 -2.08 -6.29
C LEU A 66 7.03 -1.86 -7.63
N TYR A 67 6.46 -0.68 -7.84
CA TYR A 67 5.67 -0.39 -9.03
C TYR A 67 6.47 0.09 -10.25
N LYS A 68 7.75 0.43 -10.08
CA LYS A 68 8.64 0.89 -11.14
C LYS A 68 8.54 0.08 -12.46
N PRO A 69 8.46 -1.27 -12.46
CA PRO A 69 8.37 -2.04 -13.71
C PRO A 69 7.07 -1.83 -14.51
N PHE A 70 5.98 -1.44 -13.84
CA PHE A 70 4.65 -1.34 -14.44
C PHE A 70 4.31 0.08 -14.93
N LEU A 71 5.11 1.07 -14.55
CA LEU A 71 4.87 2.50 -14.81
C LEU A 71 5.55 3.02 -16.08
N LEU A 72 6.18 2.14 -16.86
CA LEU A 72 6.86 2.50 -18.12
C LEU A 72 5.90 3.12 -19.17
N ASN A 73 4.58 2.96 -18.96
CA ASN A 73 3.53 3.43 -19.86
C ASN A 73 2.91 4.79 -19.46
N GLY A 74 3.41 5.45 -18.41
CA GLY A 74 3.00 6.83 -18.06
C GLY A 74 1.77 6.97 -17.16
N HIS A 75 1.26 5.88 -16.58
CA HIS A 75 0.17 5.93 -15.60
C HIS A 75 0.66 6.45 -14.23
N PRO A 76 -0.05 7.36 -13.56
CA PRO A 76 0.43 7.95 -12.31
C PRO A 76 0.26 7.01 -11.10
N ILE A 77 1.26 7.03 -10.20
CA ILE A 77 1.03 6.67 -8.80
C ILE A 77 0.60 7.94 -8.06
N ILE A 78 -0.51 7.86 -7.34
CA ILE A 78 -1.04 8.93 -6.51
C ILE A 78 -0.80 8.56 -5.06
N PHE A 79 0.08 9.30 -4.40
CA PHE A 79 0.33 9.18 -2.97
C PHE A 79 -0.57 10.13 -2.19
N MET A 80 -1.09 9.66 -1.05
CA MET A 80 -1.96 10.42 -0.14
C MET A 80 -1.79 9.95 1.31
N ASP A 81 -2.48 10.61 2.23
CA ASP A 81 -2.53 10.20 3.64
C ASP A 81 -3.26 8.84 3.83
N ILE A 82 -2.98 8.20 4.97
CA ILE A 82 -3.50 6.88 5.36
C ILE A 82 -4.26 6.91 6.68
#